data_AF-M1IDT8-F1
#
_entry.id   AF-M1IDT8-F1
#
_cell.length_a   1.000
_cell.length_b   1.000
_cell.length_c   1.000
_cell.angle_alpha   90.00
_cell.angle_beta   90.00
_cell.angle_gamma   90.00
#
_symmetry.space_group_name_H-M   'P 1'
#
loop_
_entity.id
_entity.type
_entity.pdbx_description
1 polymer ?
#
loop_
_entity_poly.entity_id
_entity_poly.type
_entity_poly.pdbx_seq_one_letter_code
_entity_poly.pdbx_strand_id
1 'polypeptide(L)'
;MIKLVVFDADKTLWTHSNISIFRPPIRLIDENSVEDSIGNKLRLFENVRETLSEIRQMGLFTAMATWNIPEKTELVLSTLKLKDYFDVIVSNEHPYKFLYIIEIINKLSRLKNVKIKPDEIIFVDDRRSHFGNIWLYVGKVNCLEMWVDVTSYTQLLEKIKTIYKLKEESKKIYNNA
;
A
#
# COMPACT_ATOMS: atom_id res chain seq x y z
N MET A 1 -8.73 16.66 -1.77
CA MET A 1 -7.88 16.08 -0.72
C MET A 1 -7.63 14.61 -1.03
N ILE A 2 -6.37 14.15 -0.99
CA ILE A 2 -6.10 12.70 -0.94
C ILE A 2 -6.57 12.17 0.42
N LYS A 3 -7.12 10.97 0.46
CA LYS A 3 -7.60 10.32 1.70
C LYS A 3 -6.97 8.97 1.97
N LEU A 4 -6.49 8.29 0.93
CA LEU A 4 -6.06 6.90 1.01
C LEU A 4 -4.77 6.69 0.21
N VAL A 5 -3.80 6.03 0.82
CA VAL A 5 -2.64 5.47 0.14
C VAL A 5 -2.71 3.95 0.23
N VAL A 6 -2.74 3.29 -0.92
CA VAL A 6 -2.77 1.82 -1.05
C VAL A 6 -1.42 1.34 -1.56
N PHE A 7 -0.85 0.37 -0.89
CA PHE A 7 0.42 -0.26 -1.25
C PHE A 7 0.20 -1.68 -1.76
N ASP A 8 0.86 -2.05 -2.85
CA ASP A 8 1.25 -3.44 -3.07
C ASP A 8 2.29 -3.88 -2.01
N ALA A 9 2.63 -5.17 -1.95
CA ALA A 9 3.52 -5.73 -0.94
C ALA A 9 4.85 -6.26 -1.50
N ASP A 10 4.81 -7.34 -2.30
CA ASP A 10 6.00 -7.97 -2.85
C ASP A 10 6.74 -7.02 -3.80
N LYS A 11 8.06 -6.87 -3.65
CA LYS A 11 8.86 -5.85 -4.36
C LYS A 11 8.42 -4.40 -4.16
N THR A 12 7.38 -4.13 -3.37
CA THR A 12 6.96 -2.76 -3.04
C THR A 12 7.37 -2.41 -1.61
N LEU A 13 6.89 -3.15 -0.61
CA LEU A 13 7.24 -2.99 0.82
C LEU A 13 8.53 -3.74 1.19
N TRP A 14 8.80 -4.87 0.53
CA TRP A 14 9.95 -5.72 0.84
C TRP A 14 10.61 -6.33 -0.40
N THR A 15 11.84 -6.80 -0.21
CA THR A 15 12.72 -7.28 -1.28
C THR A 15 12.30 -8.58 -1.94
N HIS A 16 11.45 -9.38 -1.30
CA HIS A 16 11.00 -10.67 -1.82
C HIS A 16 9.86 -10.50 -2.85
N SER A 17 9.80 -11.38 -3.86
CA SER A 17 8.85 -11.30 -4.98
C SER A 17 7.57 -12.11 -4.82
N ASN A 18 7.52 -13.02 -3.85
CA ASN A 18 6.36 -13.85 -3.59
C ASN A 18 6.39 -14.44 -2.18
N ILE A 19 5.78 -13.80 -1.19
CA ILE A 19 5.71 -14.39 0.17
C ILE A 19 4.81 -15.63 0.27
N SER A 20 4.01 -15.94 -0.76
CA SER A 20 3.14 -17.13 -0.73
C SER A 20 3.91 -18.45 -0.66
N ILE A 21 5.20 -18.45 -1.04
CA ILE A 21 6.06 -19.64 -0.96
C ILE A 21 6.60 -19.92 0.46
N PHE A 22 6.45 -18.98 1.40
CA PHE A 22 7.07 -19.07 2.72
C PHE A 22 6.50 -20.25 3.52
N ARG A 23 7.37 -21.00 4.20
CA ARG A 23 7.02 -22.17 5.02
C ARG A 23 7.22 -21.89 6.52
N PRO A 24 6.15 -21.97 7.34
CA PRO A 24 6.28 -21.82 8.78
C PRO A 24 7.27 -22.81 9.43
N PRO A 25 7.88 -22.47 10.57
CA PRO A 25 7.78 -21.16 11.24
C PRO A 25 8.47 -20.04 10.46
N ILE A 26 7.89 -18.84 10.52
CA ILE A 26 8.55 -17.60 10.08
C ILE A 26 9.11 -16.92 11.32
N ARG A 27 10.40 -16.62 11.33
CA ARG A 27 11.11 -15.98 12.45
C ARG A 27 11.64 -14.61 12.06
N LEU A 28 11.67 -13.72 13.03
CA LEU A 28 12.33 -12.42 12.90
C LEU A 28 13.85 -12.62 12.90
N ILE A 29 14.55 -12.05 11.92
CA ILE A 29 16.02 -11.96 11.92
C ILE A 29 16.45 -10.66 12.61
N ASP A 30 15.85 -9.56 12.20
CA ASP A 30 15.98 -8.22 12.78
C ASP A 30 14.63 -7.48 12.63
N GLU A 31 14.52 -6.26 13.14
CA GLU A 31 13.28 -5.48 13.09
C GLU A 31 12.66 -5.35 11.68
N ASN A 32 13.48 -5.44 10.62
CA ASN A 32 13.07 -5.21 9.25
C ASN A 32 13.20 -6.46 8.37
N SER A 33 13.45 -7.65 8.91
CA SER A 33 13.61 -8.85 8.11
C SER A 33 13.16 -10.14 8.80
N VAL A 34 12.64 -11.06 7.99
CA VAL A 34 12.20 -12.38 8.44
C VAL A 34 12.79 -13.48 7.57
N GLU A 35 12.87 -14.67 8.15
CA GLU A 35 13.28 -15.91 7.49
C GLU A 35 12.27 -17.02 7.78
N ASP A 36 11.99 -17.86 6.81
CA ASP A 36 11.14 -19.04 6.97
C ASP A 36 11.94 -20.31 7.33
N SER A 37 11.26 -21.45 7.49
CA SER A 37 11.89 -22.72 7.87
C SER A 37 12.82 -23.34 6.83
N ILE A 38 12.76 -22.89 5.57
CA ILE A 38 13.55 -23.42 4.46
C ILE A 38 14.57 -22.41 3.92
N GLY A 39 14.72 -21.27 4.60
CA GLY A 39 15.73 -20.25 4.29
C GLY A 39 15.27 -19.14 3.34
N ASN A 40 13.98 -19.05 2.99
CA ASN A 40 13.46 -17.89 2.27
C ASN A 40 13.53 -16.66 3.18
N LYS A 41 14.03 -15.55 2.64
CA LYS A 41 14.23 -14.29 3.38
C LYS A 41 13.53 -13.15 2.67
N LEU A 42 13.00 -12.23 3.46
CA LEU A 42 12.59 -10.91 2.97
C LEU A 42 13.12 -9.84 3.93
N ARG A 43 13.38 -8.66 3.37
CA ARG A 43 13.75 -7.46 4.11
C ARG A 43 12.86 -6.30 3.65
N LEU A 44 12.33 -5.52 4.58
CA LEU A 44 11.67 -4.26 4.27
C LEU A 44 12.66 -3.33 3.57
N PHE A 45 12.21 -2.61 2.55
CA PHE A 45 13.03 -1.54 2.00
C PHE A 45 13.30 -0.45 3.05
N GLU A 46 14.38 0.29 2.87
CA GLU A 46 14.73 1.41 3.74
C GLU A 46 13.58 2.42 3.81
N ASN A 47 13.32 2.96 5.00
CA ASN A 47 12.31 3.99 5.28
C ASN A 47 10.83 3.57 5.11
N VAL A 48 10.52 2.27 4.98
CA VAL A 48 9.13 1.79 4.88
C VAL A 48 8.30 2.18 6.10
N ARG A 49 8.80 1.92 7.31
CA ARG A 49 8.06 2.14 8.56
C ARG A 49 7.84 3.63 8.82
N GLU A 50 8.89 4.40 8.61
CA GLU A 50 8.92 5.85 8.73
C GLU A 50 7.90 6.46 7.76
N THR A 51 7.92 6.03 6.50
CA THR A 51 6.98 6.53 5.48
C THR A 51 5.53 6.18 5.84
N LEU A 52 5.25 4.94 6.26
CA LEU A 52 3.89 4.55 6.68
C LEU A 52 3.43 5.34 7.91
N SER A 53 4.32 5.59 8.88
CA SER A 53 4.04 6.42 10.05
C SER A 53 3.71 7.86 9.66
N GLU A 54 4.53 8.47 8.81
CA GLU A 54 4.34 9.85 8.32
C GLU A 54 3.01 10.01 7.55
N ILE A 55 2.68 9.06 6.67
CA ILE A 55 1.39 9.06 5.95
C ILE A 55 0.21 9.06 6.93
N ARG A 56 0.29 8.25 8.00
CA ARG A 56 -0.75 8.20 9.03
C ARG A 56 -0.81 9.49 9.86
N GLN A 57 0.33 10.10 10.18
CA GLN A 57 0.39 11.39 10.86
C GLN A 57 -0.22 12.54 10.04
N MET A 58 -0.17 12.44 8.70
CA MET A 58 -0.89 13.34 7.80
C MET A 58 -2.42 13.15 7.84
N GLY A 59 -2.93 12.17 8.59
CA GLY A 59 -4.36 11.86 8.68
C GLY A 59 -4.90 11.06 7.48
N LEU A 60 -4.01 10.45 6.69
CA LEU A 60 -4.38 9.60 5.56
C LEU A 60 -4.60 8.16 6.04
N PHE A 61 -5.60 7.49 5.45
CA PHE A 61 -5.74 6.05 5.60
C PHE A 61 -4.63 5.33 4.83
N THR A 62 -4.14 4.24 5.40
CA THR A 62 -3.16 3.36 4.76
C THR A 62 -3.78 2.00 4.55
N ALA A 63 -3.59 1.42 3.37
CA ALA A 63 -4.07 0.09 3.07
C ALA A 63 -3.06 -0.72 2.25
N MET A 64 -3.23 -2.04 2.26
CA MET A 64 -2.44 -2.95 1.47
C MET A 64 -3.32 -3.78 0.53
N ALA A 65 -2.91 -3.90 -0.74
CA ALA A 65 -3.57 -4.65 -1.79
C ALA A 65 -2.57 -5.64 -2.41
N THR A 66 -2.44 -6.84 -1.85
CA THR A 66 -1.42 -7.82 -2.28
C THR A 66 -2.01 -9.04 -2.99
N TRP A 67 -1.29 -9.55 -3.98
CA TRP A 67 -1.61 -10.82 -4.66
C TRP A 67 -0.85 -11.96 -3.96
N ASN A 68 -1.33 -12.39 -2.80
CA ASN A 68 -0.73 -13.47 -2.01
C ASN A 68 -1.79 -14.27 -1.26
N ILE A 69 -1.40 -15.46 -0.80
CA ILE A 69 -2.21 -16.29 0.11
C ILE A 69 -2.46 -15.52 1.42
N PRO A 70 -3.73 -15.31 1.84
CA PRO A 70 -4.05 -14.48 3.00
C PRO A 70 -3.35 -14.89 4.31
N GLU A 71 -3.27 -16.20 4.54
CA GLU A 71 -2.62 -16.78 5.73
C GLU A 71 -1.12 -16.46 5.77
N LYS A 72 -0.45 -16.47 4.61
CA LYS A 72 0.98 -16.12 4.48
C LYS A 72 1.18 -14.63 4.69
N THR A 73 0.30 -13.80 4.13
CA THR A 73 0.31 -12.36 4.36
C THR A 73 0.16 -12.03 5.84
N GLU A 74 -0.82 -12.60 6.52
CA GLU A 74 -1.04 -12.38 7.96
C GLU A 74 0.17 -12.80 8.79
N LEU A 75 0.76 -13.96 8.49
CA LEU A 75 1.92 -14.47 9.21
C LEU A 75 3.15 -13.55 9.05
N VAL A 76 3.43 -13.11 7.81
CA VAL A 76 4.55 -12.19 7.53
C VAL A 76 4.33 -10.84 8.21
N LEU A 77 3.16 -10.23 8.05
CA LEU A 77 2.85 -8.93 8.65
C LEU A 77 2.90 -8.96 10.18
N SER A 78 2.38 -10.03 10.79
CA SER A 78 2.38 -10.20 12.25
C SER A 78 3.80 -10.39 12.78
N THR A 79 4.62 -11.19 12.08
CA THR A 79 6.02 -11.41 12.48
C THR A 79 6.83 -10.12 12.38
N LEU A 80 6.62 -9.34 11.32
CA LEU A 80 7.24 -8.02 11.14
C LEU A 80 6.60 -6.91 12.00
N LYS A 81 5.51 -7.17 12.73
CA LYS A 81 4.72 -6.13 13.41
C LYS A 81 4.39 -4.95 12.48
N LEU A 82 4.03 -5.24 11.24
CA LEU A 82 3.70 -4.24 10.22
C LEU A 82 2.18 -4.06 10.04
N LYS A 83 1.38 -4.99 10.58
CA LYS A 83 -0.08 -4.97 10.46
C LYS A 83 -0.71 -3.66 10.95
N ASP A 84 -0.22 -3.13 12.07
CA ASP A 84 -0.77 -1.92 12.71
C ASP A 84 -0.50 -0.62 11.94
N TYR A 85 0.27 -0.69 10.86
CA TYR A 85 0.46 0.43 9.94
C TYR A 85 -0.66 0.53 8.89
N PHE A 86 -1.58 -0.42 8.81
CA PHE A 86 -2.64 -0.45 7.80
C PHE A 86 -4.03 -0.46 8.44
N ASP A 87 -4.90 0.44 7.99
CA ASP A 87 -6.33 0.43 8.34
C ASP A 87 -7.07 -0.74 7.70
N VAL A 88 -6.67 -1.13 6.48
CA VAL A 88 -7.25 -2.26 5.76
C VAL A 88 -6.16 -3.02 5.03
N ILE A 89 -6.18 -4.35 5.16
CA ILE A 89 -5.38 -5.27 4.37
C ILE A 89 -6.31 -6.13 3.53
N VAL A 90 -6.04 -6.20 2.23
CA VAL A 90 -6.67 -7.11 1.29
C VAL A 90 -5.58 -7.92 0.61
N SER A 91 -5.61 -9.23 0.85
CA SER A 91 -4.76 -10.24 0.23
C SER A 91 -5.66 -11.30 -0.37
N ASN A 92 -5.38 -11.73 -1.60
CA ASN A 92 -6.12 -12.79 -2.29
C ASN A 92 -5.21 -13.44 -3.35
N GLU A 93 -5.61 -14.61 -3.84
CA GLU A 93 -4.81 -15.45 -4.76
C GLU A 93 -5.07 -15.16 -6.25
N HIS A 94 -5.26 -13.89 -6.63
CA HIS A 94 -5.41 -13.51 -8.05
C HIS A 94 -4.77 -12.15 -8.38
N PRO A 95 -4.38 -11.85 -9.62
CA PRO A 95 -3.66 -10.60 -9.92
C PRO A 95 -4.54 -9.34 -10.00
N TYR A 96 -5.86 -9.47 -9.89
CA TYR A 96 -6.82 -8.38 -10.17
C TYR A 96 -6.87 -7.28 -9.08
N LYS A 97 -5.84 -6.42 -9.02
CA LYS A 97 -5.68 -5.33 -8.04
C LYS A 97 -6.87 -4.36 -7.96
N PHE A 98 -7.58 -4.14 -9.06
CA PHE A 98 -8.77 -3.27 -9.06
C PHE A 98 -9.87 -3.80 -8.13
N LEU A 99 -10.05 -5.12 -8.01
CA LEU A 99 -10.98 -5.71 -7.06
C LEU A 99 -10.57 -5.42 -5.62
N TYR A 100 -9.26 -5.42 -5.33
CA TYR A 100 -8.74 -5.15 -4.00
C TYR A 100 -8.96 -3.70 -3.59
N ILE A 101 -8.70 -2.77 -4.50
CA ILE A 101 -8.93 -1.34 -4.24
C ILE A 101 -10.42 -1.09 -3.99
N ILE A 102 -11.33 -1.71 -4.76
CA ILE A 102 -12.78 -1.63 -4.52
C ILE A 102 -13.15 -2.21 -3.14
N GLU A 103 -12.59 -3.36 -2.78
CA GLU A 103 -12.81 -3.97 -1.47
C GLU A 103 -12.31 -3.07 -0.33
N ILE A 104 -11.13 -2.46 -0.47
CA ILE A 104 -10.55 -1.52 0.49
C ILE A 104 -11.47 -0.31 0.69
N ILE A 105 -11.95 0.31 -0.40
CA ILE A 105 -12.89 1.44 -0.35
C ILE A 105 -14.16 1.03 0.41
N ASN A 106 -14.71 -0.14 0.09
CA ASN A 106 -15.93 -0.65 0.75
C ASN A 106 -15.72 -0.93 2.24
N LYS A 107 -14.56 -1.51 2.61
CA LYS A 107 -14.19 -1.76 4.01
C LYS A 107 -14.03 -0.45 4.78
N LEU A 108 -13.32 0.53 4.23
CA LEU A 108 -13.16 1.85 4.87
C LEU A 108 -14.50 2.58 5.02
N SER A 109 -15.37 2.52 4.02
CA SER A 109 -16.72 3.07 4.11
C SER A 109 -17.51 2.47 5.27
N ARG A 110 -17.46 1.14 5.45
CA ARG A 110 -18.16 0.45 6.54
C ARG A 110 -17.53 0.68 7.91
N LEU A 111 -16.21 0.63 8.00
CA LEU A 111 -15.47 0.68 9.27
C LEU A 111 -15.27 2.10 9.81
N LYS A 112 -15.16 3.09 8.91
CA LYS A 112 -14.78 4.47 9.25
C LYS A 112 -15.80 5.51 8.78
N ASN A 113 -16.92 5.07 8.17
CA ASN A 113 -17.97 5.95 7.64
C ASN A 113 -17.43 7.02 6.66
N VAL A 114 -16.42 6.65 5.85
CA VAL A 114 -15.77 7.57 4.91
C VAL A 114 -16.13 7.22 3.46
N LYS A 115 -16.48 8.22 2.67
CA LYS A 115 -16.61 8.09 1.21
C LYS A 115 -15.30 8.53 0.54
N ILE A 116 -14.70 7.64 -0.22
CA ILE A 116 -13.44 7.84 -0.94
C ILE A 116 -13.73 7.78 -2.44
N LYS A 117 -13.38 8.84 -3.17
CA LYS A 117 -13.44 8.89 -4.63
C LYS A 117 -12.13 8.39 -5.25
N PRO A 118 -12.14 7.87 -6.50
CA PRO A 118 -10.93 7.35 -7.13
C PRO A 118 -9.76 8.35 -7.16
N ASP A 119 -10.02 9.64 -7.41
CA ASP A 119 -8.99 10.67 -7.47
C ASP A 119 -8.45 11.14 -6.10
N GLU A 120 -9.02 10.61 -5.02
CA GLU A 120 -8.56 10.78 -3.64
C GLU A 120 -7.65 9.61 -3.19
N ILE A 121 -7.33 8.68 -4.10
CA ILE A 121 -6.51 7.49 -3.84
C ILE A 121 -5.15 7.64 -4.52
N ILE A 122 -4.09 7.29 -3.79
CA ILE A 122 -2.76 6.99 -4.34
C ILE A 122 -2.57 5.48 -4.28
N PHE A 123 -2.17 4.86 -5.38
CA PHE A 123 -1.83 3.43 -5.42
C PHE A 123 -0.36 3.26 -5.81
N VAL A 124 0.39 2.51 -5.02
CA VAL A 124 1.83 2.27 -5.21
C VAL A 124 2.04 0.79 -5.48
N ASP A 125 2.69 0.46 -6.60
CA ASP A 125 2.97 -0.93 -7.03
C ASP A 125 4.28 -0.96 -7.83
N ASP A 126 5.04 -2.04 -7.74
CA ASP A 126 6.26 -2.22 -8.54
C ASP A 126 5.98 -2.51 -10.03
N ARG A 127 4.72 -2.79 -10.39
CA ARG A 127 4.33 -3.20 -11.75
C ARG A 127 3.27 -2.30 -12.36
N ARG A 128 3.69 -1.55 -13.40
CA ARG A 128 2.79 -0.74 -14.23
C ARG A 128 1.61 -1.50 -14.83
N SER A 129 1.78 -2.80 -15.12
CA SER A 129 0.77 -3.62 -15.78
C SER A 129 -0.54 -3.72 -14.99
N HIS A 130 -0.51 -3.47 -13.67
CA HIS A 130 -1.72 -3.43 -12.85
C HIS A 130 -2.57 -2.16 -13.05
N PHE A 131 -1.99 -1.06 -13.55
CA PHE A 131 -2.64 0.25 -13.54
C PHE A 131 -3.78 0.39 -14.55
N GLY A 132 -3.66 -0.25 -15.72
CA GLY A 132 -4.67 -0.14 -16.77
C GLY A 132 -6.06 -0.57 -16.31
N ASN A 133 -6.15 -1.72 -15.64
CA ASN A 133 -7.41 -2.21 -15.08
C ASN A 133 -7.90 -1.36 -13.90
N ILE A 134 -7.00 -0.76 -13.12
CA ILE A 134 -7.39 0.16 -12.05
C ILE A 134 -8.06 1.40 -12.64
N TRP A 135 -7.47 2.00 -13.67
CA TRP A 135 -8.07 3.15 -14.34
C TRP A 135 -9.39 2.82 -15.03
N LEU A 136 -9.48 1.63 -15.64
CA LEU A 136 -10.69 1.18 -16.32
C LEU A 136 -11.86 0.91 -15.36
N TYR A 137 -11.61 0.20 -14.25
CA TYR A 137 -12.67 -0.31 -13.37
C TYR A 137 -12.87 0.49 -12.08
N VAL A 138 -11.85 1.19 -11.59
CA VAL A 138 -11.94 2.02 -10.37
C VAL A 138 -12.11 3.50 -10.72
N GLY A 139 -11.41 3.99 -11.75
CA GLY A 139 -11.43 5.38 -12.19
C GLY A 139 -10.07 6.07 -12.02
N LYS A 140 -10.06 7.40 -11.92
CA LYS A 140 -8.84 8.23 -11.94
C LYS A 140 -7.99 8.15 -10.66
N VAL A 141 -7.49 6.97 -10.32
CA VAL A 141 -6.54 6.72 -9.22
C VAL A 141 -5.16 7.27 -9.57
N ASN A 142 -4.50 7.90 -8.61
CA ASN A 142 -3.12 8.38 -8.74
C ASN A 142 -2.16 7.19 -8.57
N CYS A 143 -1.91 6.44 -9.63
CA CYS A 143 -0.97 5.31 -9.59
C CYS A 143 0.48 5.80 -9.68
N LEU A 144 1.37 5.24 -8.86
CA LEU A 144 2.81 5.48 -8.84
C LEU A 144 3.54 4.15 -8.96
N GLU A 145 4.37 4.02 -10.00
CA GLU A 145 5.22 2.85 -10.18
C GLU A 145 6.46 2.94 -9.29
N MET A 146 6.55 2.03 -8.33
CA MET A 146 7.71 1.93 -7.45
C MET A 146 8.95 1.52 -8.27
N TRP A 147 10.08 2.12 -7.95
CA TRP A 147 11.37 1.99 -8.62
C TRP A 147 11.48 2.63 -10.01
N VAL A 148 10.40 3.24 -10.52
CA VAL A 148 10.37 3.93 -11.82
C VAL A 148 9.94 5.38 -11.65
N ASP A 149 8.70 5.61 -11.19
CA ASP A 149 8.19 6.96 -10.92
C ASP A 149 8.79 7.54 -9.63
N VAL A 150 9.12 6.66 -8.69
CA VAL A 150 9.81 6.95 -7.42
C VAL A 150 10.82 5.85 -7.12
N THR A 151 12.05 6.19 -6.76
CA THR A 151 13.16 5.22 -6.60
C THR A 151 13.54 4.94 -5.15
N SER A 152 12.86 5.60 -4.19
CA SER A 152 13.05 5.40 -2.76
C SER A 152 11.78 5.75 -1.98
N TYR A 153 11.65 5.24 -0.76
CA TYR A 153 10.57 5.60 0.16
C TYR A 153 10.60 7.08 0.54
N THR A 154 11.78 7.69 0.66
CA THR A 154 11.92 9.14 0.87
C THR A 154 11.32 9.92 -0.29
N GLN A 155 11.64 9.55 -1.54
CA GLN A 155 11.07 10.20 -2.72
C GLN A 155 9.55 9.95 -2.84
N LEU A 156 9.10 8.73 -2.50
CA LEU A 156 7.68 8.40 -2.45
C LEU A 156 6.93 9.29 -1.46
N LEU A 157 7.45 9.47 -0.25
CA LEU A 157 6.84 10.33 0.76
C LEU A 157 6.72 11.78 0.28
N GLU A 158 7.79 12.33 -0.31
CA GLU A 158 7.77 13.68 -0.88
C GLU A 158 6.76 13.80 -2.04
N LYS A 159 6.65 12.77 -2.88
CA LYS A 159 5.65 12.72 -3.95
C LYS A 159 4.23 12.71 -3.40
N ILE A 160 3.96 11.91 -2.36
CA ILE A 160 2.66 11.86 -1.67
C ILE A 160 2.33 13.22 -1.06
N LYS A 161 3.26 13.84 -0.33
CA LYS A 161 3.10 15.19 0.25
C LYS A 161 2.79 16.24 -0.82
N THR A 162 3.46 16.16 -1.96
CA THR A 162 3.22 17.07 -3.09
C THR A 162 1.80 16.91 -3.65
N ILE A 163 1.38 15.67 -3.95
CA ILE A 163 0.03 15.39 -4.47
C ILE A 163 -1.04 15.82 -3.45
N TYR A 164 -0.81 15.55 -2.16
CA TYR A 164 -1.69 15.95 -1.07
C TYR A 164 -1.89 17.47 -1.03
N LYS A 165 -0.81 18.26 -1.02
CA LYS A 165 -0.85 19.73 -1.00
C LYS A 165 -1.59 20.32 -2.21
N LEU A 166 -1.26 19.87 -3.43
CA LEU A 166 -1.90 20.35 -4.65
C LEU A 166 -3.42 20.13 -4.65
N LYS A 167 -3.87 18.98 -4.12
CA LYS A 167 -5.29 18.64 -3.99
C LYS A 167 -6.01 19.44 -2.90
N GLU A 168 -5.29 19.90 -1.88
CA GLU A 168 -5.82 20.79 -0.85
C GLU A 168 -5.99 22.22 -1.35
N GLU A 169 -4.99 22.74 -2.05
CA GLU A 169 -5.04 24.08 -2.65
C GLU A 169 -6.15 24.19 -3.71
N SER A 170 -6.26 23.18 -4.58
CA SER A 170 -7.33 23.13 -5.59
C SER A 170 -8.71 23.23 -4.94
N LYS A 171 -8.94 22.51 -3.83
CA LYS A 171 -10.23 22.52 -3.13
C LYS A 171 -10.54 23.88 -2.50
N LYS A 172 -9.53 24.58 -1.96
CA LYS A 172 -9.71 25.93 -1.41
C LYS A 172 -10.14 26.93 -2.48
N ILE A 173 -9.54 26.86 -3.67
CA ILE A 173 -9.90 27.73 -4.80
C ILE A 173 -11.36 27.49 -5.21
N TYR A 174 -11.76 26.23 -5.42
CA TYR A 174 -13.14 25.90 -5.82
C TYR A 174 -14.20 26.29 -4.79
N ASN A 175 -13.87 26.29 -3.49
CA ASN A 175 -14.82 26.67 -2.44
C ASN A 175 -14.89 28.19 -2.20
N ASN A 176 -13.93 28.95 -2.72
CA ASN A 176 -13.85 30.41 -2.59
C ASN A 176 -14.29 31.15 -3.87
N ALA A 177 -14.73 30.41 -4.90
CA ALA A 177 -15.27 30.91 -6.16
C ALA A 177 -16.78 30.64 -6.22
#